data_AF-A0A2Z4V2D9-F1
#
_entry.id   AF-A0A2Z4V2D9-F1
#
_cell.length_a   1.000
_cell.length_b   1.000
_cell.length_c   1.000
_cell.angle_alpha   90.00
_cell.angle_beta   90.00
_cell.angle_gamma   90.00
#
_symmetry.space_group_name_H-M   'P 1'
#
loop_
_entity.id
_entity.type
_entity.pdbx_description
1 polymer ?
#
loop_
_entity_poly.entity_id
_entity_poly.type
_entity_poly.pdbx_seq_one_letter_code
_entity_poly.pdbx_strand_id
1 'polypeptide(L)'
;MAPDKLLQRLEWEQRVAREKLDAIRERLVALEERAAALAITRRMLTDLLGAESGAGEPPTEFTSEGAQEPSTGPQREERVAPPMPPGKPKGPVSRRIVTLVASADRPMRAREVTIALGRKDPTRSQVEATRRACRKLAGSGFLKALASGEFTGPEGAA
;
A
#
# COMPACT_ATOMS: atom_id res chain seq x y z
N MET A 1 -34.06 -14.68 36.90
CA MET A 1 -33.15 -13.54 36.72
C MET A 1 -34.03 -12.33 36.42
N ALA A 2 -34.02 -11.28 37.25
CA ALA A 2 -34.98 -10.17 37.12
C ALA A 2 -34.69 -9.32 35.86
N PRO A 3 -35.73 -8.87 35.11
CA PRO A 3 -35.58 -8.11 33.86
C PRO A 3 -34.74 -6.83 34.03
N ASP A 4 -34.78 -6.21 35.21
CA ASP A 4 -34.01 -5.00 35.53
C ASP A 4 -32.49 -5.22 35.46
N LYS A 5 -32.01 -6.42 35.80
CA LYS A 5 -30.57 -6.74 35.75
C LYS A 5 -30.05 -6.83 34.32
N LEU A 6 -30.90 -7.25 33.37
CA LEU A 6 -30.53 -7.33 31.95
C LEU A 6 -30.47 -5.93 31.33
N LEU A 7 -31.42 -5.06 31.66
CA LEU A 7 -31.42 -3.67 31.22
C LEU A 7 -30.19 -2.91 31.74
N GLN A 8 -29.88 -3.02 33.04
CA GLN A 8 -28.69 -2.40 33.62
C GLN A 8 -27.39 -2.86 32.95
N ARG A 9 -27.29 -4.15 32.60
CA ARG A 9 -26.13 -4.69 31.88
C ARG A 9 -26.04 -4.11 30.47
N LEU A 10 -27.15 -4.02 29.75
CA LEU A 10 -27.18 -3.45 28.41
C LEU A 10 -26.80 -1.96 28.41
N GLU A 11 -27.32 -1.20 29.37
CA GLU A 11 -26.96 0.22 29.54
C GLU A 11 -25.48 0.41 29.85
N TRP A 12 -24.91 -0.45 30.69
CA TRP A 12 -23.48 -0.47 30.97
C TRP A 12 -22.66 -0.78 29.72
N GLU A 13 -23.01 -1.84 28.98
CA GLU A 13 -22.33 -2.22 27.75
C GLU A 13 -22.44 -1.10 26.68
N GLN A 14 -23.60 -0.44 26.57
CA GLN A 14 -23.80 0.69 25.68
C GLN A 14 -22.93 1.90 26.06
N ARG A 15 -22.82 2.19 27.36
CA ARG A 15 -21.95 3.27 27.86
C ARG A 15 -20.48 3.00 27.53
N VAL A 16 -20.00 1.80 27.83
CA VAL A 16 -18.63 1.38 27.53
C VAL A 16 -18.36 1.43 26.02
N ALA A 17 -19.32 1.03 25.20
CA ALA A 17 -19.19 1.12 23.74
C ALA A 17 -19.08 2.57 23.25
N ARG A 18 -19.87 3.48 23.81
CA ARG A 18 -19.81 4.92 23.48
C ARG A 18 -18.48 5.55 23.91
N GLU A 19 -18.02 5.26 25.12
CA GLU A 19 -16.71 5.75 25.60
C GLU A 19 -15.56 5.29 24.70
N LYS A 20 -15.57 4.02 24.27
CA LYS A 20 -14.57 3.50 23.31
C LYS A 20 -14.65 4.23 21.96
N LEU A 21 -15.85 4.50 21.49
CA LEU A 21 -16.09 5.20 20.23
C LEU A 21 -15.56 6.64 20.30
N ASP A 22 -15.80 7.34 21.41
CA ASP A 22 -15.28 8.70 21.62
C ASP A 22 -13.75 8.71 21.68
N ALA A 23 -13.13 7.76 22.39
CA ALA A 23 -11.67 7.62 22.40
C ALA A 23 -11.06 7.33 21.01
N ILE A 24 -11.76 6.57 20.16
CA ILE A 24 -11.32 6.35 18.76
C ILE A 24 -11.43 7.63 17.95
N ARG A 25 -12.52 8.39 18.11
CA ARG A 25 -12.70 9.68 17.42
C ARG A 25 -11.62 10.69 17.80
N GLU A 26 -11.27 10.79 19.08
CA GLU A 26 -10.17 11.65 19.54
C GLU A 26 -8.83 11.28 18.89
N ARG A 27 -8.52 9.98 18.83
CA ARG A 27 -7.31 9.49 18.17
C ARG A 27 -7.32 9.77 16.67
N LEU A 28 -8.47 9.69 16.03
CA LEU A 28 -8.62 10.00 14.61
C LEU A 28 -8.33 11.49 14.36
N VAL A 29 -8.92 12.39 15.15
CA VAL A 29 -8.66 13.83 15.05
C VAL A 29 -7.16 14.12 15.25
N ALA A 30 -6.54 13.57 16.28
CA ALA A 30 -5.11 13.77 16.54
C ALA A 30 -4.20 13.27 15.39
N LEU A 31 -4.56 12.15 14.76
CA LEU A 31 -3.84 11.63 13.60
C LEU A 31 -4.04 12.49 12.35
N GLU A 32 -5.25 13.00 12.14
CA GLU A 32 -5.57 13.92 11.04
C GLU A 32 -4.81 15.24 11.18
N GLU A 33 -4.76 15.82 12.37
CA GLU A 33 -3.97 17.02 12.67
C GLU A 33 -2.48 16.79 12.38
N ARG A 34 -1.93 15.65 12.82
CA ARG A 34 -0.53 15.30 12.54
C ARG A 34 -0.27 15.12 11.04
N ALA A 35 -1.22 14.52 10.32
CA ALA A 35 -1.11 14.37 8.87
C ALA A 35 -1.16 15.73 8.15
N ALA A 36 -2.03 16.63 8.58
CA ALA A 36 -2.11 18.00 8.07
C ALA A 36 -0.80 18.76 8.33
N ALA A 37 -0.25 18.68 9.54
CA ALA A 37 1.04 19.30 9.87
C ALA A 37 2.17 18.79 8.96
N LEU A 38 2.26 17.47 8.74
CA LEU A 38 3.25 16.89 7.85
C LEU A 38 3.04 17.30 6.38
N ALA A 39 1.80 17.47 5.93
CA ALA A 39 1.50 17.95 4.59
C ALA A 39 1.99 19.39 4.38
N ILE A 40 1.79 20.26 5.39
CA ILE A 40 2.33 21.62 5.42
C ILE A 40 3.86 21.58 5.36
N THR A 41 4.51 20.80 6.22
CA THR A 41 5.98 20.68 6.22
C THR A 41 6.50 20.18 4.87
N ARG A 42 5.83 19.20 4.26
CA ARG A 42 6.21 18.71 2.93
C ARG A 42 6.11 19.81 1.88
N ARG A 43 5.03 20.60 1.90
CA ARG A 43 4.86 21.74 0.99
C ARG A 43 5.98 22.77 1.19
N MET A 44 6.23 23.19 2.43
CA MET A 44 7.32 24.12 2.75
C MET A 44 8.69 23.60 2.28
N LEU A 45 8.99 22.32 2.51
CA LEU A 45 10.23 21.71 2.02
C LEU A 45 10.30 21.69 0.49
N THR A 46 9.17 21.49 -0.18
CA THR A 46 9.11 21.52 -1.65
C THR A 46 9.32 22.94 -2.16
N ASP A 47 8.78 23.95 -1.49
CA ASP A 47 8.97 25.36 -1.83
C ASP A 47 10.42 25.78 -1.60
N LEU A 48 11.05 25.38 -0.48
CA LEU A 48 12.46 25.68 -0.19
C LEU A 48 13.41 24.97 -1.17
N LEU A 49 13.17 23.69 -1.46
CA LEU A 49 14.01 22.92 -2.38
C LEU A 49 13.71 23.23 -3.86
N GLY A 50 12.52 23.73 -4.16
CA GLY A 50 12.06 24.10 -5.50
C GLY A 50 12.36 25.56 -5.87
N ALA A 51 12.47 26.46 -4.89
CA ALA A 51 12.93 27.84 -5.08
C ALA A 51 14.42 27.90 -5.48
N GLU A 52 15.21 26.86 -5.18
CA GLU A 52 16.58 26.67 -5.68
C GLU A 52 16.60 26.17 -7.15
N SER A 53 15.45 25.79 -7.70
CA SER A 53 15.32 25.22 -9.05
C SER A 53 14.51 26.13 -9.98
N GLY A 54 14.76 27.43 -9.90
CA GLY A 54 14.25 28.42 -10.86
C GLY A 54 15.16 28.54 -12.09
N ALA A 55 14.99 27.65 -13.07
CA ALA A 55 15.17 27.96 -14.50
C ALA A 55 14.74 26.77 -15.36
N GLY A 56 13.66 26.91 -16.13
CA GLY A 56 13.36 26.06 -17.28
C GLY A 56 11.90 25.60 -17.37
N GLU A 57 11.07 26.39 -18.04
CA GLU A 57 9.81 25.90 -18.61
C GLU A 57 10.03 24.88 -19.75
N PRO A 58 9.04 24.01 -20.04
CA PRO A 58 9.07 22.87 -20.98
C PRO A 58 8.57 23.28 -22.39
N PRO A 59 8.26 22.39 -23.38
CA PRO A 59 8.43 20.93 -23.50
C PRO A 59 9.24 20.52 -24.75
N THR A 60 9.87 19.34 -24.75
CA THR A 60 10.32 18.71 -26.01
C THR A 60 9.41 17.55 -26.32
N GLU A 61 8.78 17.67 -27.48
CA GLU A 61 7.82 16.75 -28.05
C GLU A 61 8.39 15.34 -28.20
N PHE A 62 7.49 14.38 -28.01
CA PHE A 62 7.65 13.01 -28.47
C PHE A 62 7.91 12.99 -29.98
N THR A 63 8.94 12.26 -30.40
CA THR A 63 8.92 11.57 -31.69
C THR A 63 9.53 10.19 -31.52
N SER A 64 8.72 9.19 -31.90
CA SER A 64 9.01 7.77 -31.93
C SER A 64 10.08 7.41 -32.96
N GLU A 65 10.80 6.32 -32.66
CA GLU A 65 11.31 5.24 -33.53
C GLU A 65 12.64 4.80 -32.92
N GLY A 66 12.91 3.56 -32.56
CA GLY A 66 12.39 2.25 -32.93
C GLY A 66 13.59 1.31 -32.74
N ALA A 67 13.40 0.11 -32.17
CA ALA A 67 14.22 -1.08 -32.44
C ALA A 67 13.96 -2.20 -31.41
N GLN A 68 13.41 -3.30 -31.93
CA GLN A 68 13.84 -4.69 -31.72
C GLN A 68 13.71 -5.34 -30.33
N GLU A 69 12.70 -6.21 -30.22
CA GLU A 69 12.89 -7.58 -29.71
C GLU A 69 13.72 -8.42 -30.73
N PRO A 70 14.28 -9.61 -30.43
CA PRO A 70 13.99 -10.52 -29.30
C PRO A 70 15.24 -11.16 -28.64
N SER A 71 15.12 -11.67 -27.41
CA SER A 71 16.07 -12.67 -26.88
C SER A 71 15.49 -13.48 -25.72
N THR A 72 15.17 -14.71 -26.07
CA THR A 72 15.17 -15.99 -25.31
C THR A 72 15.93 -16.02 -23.98
N GLY A 73 15.35 -16.72 -22.99
CA GLY A 73 15.81 -16.85 -21.58
C GLY A 73 17.11 -17.65 -21.34
N PRO A 74 17.44 -17.94 -20.07
CA PRO A 74 16.85 -19.12 -19.41
C PRO A 74 16.45 -18.92 -17.93
N GLN A 75 15.68 -19.89 -17.43
CA GLN A 75 15.26 -20.06 -16.04
C GLN A 75 16.46 -20.05 -15.08
N ARG A 76 16.32 -19.32 -13.97
CA ARG A 76 17.21 -19.47 -12.81
C ARG A 76 16.39 -19.73 -11.57
N GLU A 77 16.33 -21.01 -11.21
CA GLU A 77 15.97 -21.45 -9.87
C GLU A 77 17.06 -20.97 -8.88
N GLU A 78 16.59 -20.72 -7.65
CA GLU A 78 17.35 -20.82 -6.41
C GLU A 78 18.37 -19.71 -6.03
N ARG A 79 17.96 -18.91 -5.03
CA ARG A 79 18.71 -18.75 -3.77
C ARG A 79 17.82 -18.14 -2.72
N VAL A 80 17.47 -18.94 -1.71
CA VAL A 80 16.89 -18.49 -0.44
C VAL A 80 17.95 -17.64 0.27
N ALA A 81 17.84 -16.31 0.18
CA ALA A 81 18.57 -15.40 1.05
C ALA A 81 17.73 -15.19 2.33
N PRO A 82 18.31 -15.29 3.54
CA PRO A 82 17.60 -15.00 4.77
C PRO A 82 17.08 -13.55 4.74
N PRO A 83 15.85 -13.27 5.22
CA PRO A 83 15.28 -11.93 5.11
C PRO A 83 16.03 -10.97 6.04
N MET A 84 16.88 -10.13 5.46
CA MET A 84 17.25 -8.86 6.07
C MET A 84 15.96 -8.07 6.37
N PRO A 85 15.86 -7.38 7.51
CA PRO A 85 14.63 -6.68 7.89
C PRO A 85 14.29 -5.67 6.79
N PRO A 86 13.11 -5.78 6.14
CA PRO A 86 12.80 -4.89 5.04
C PRO A 86 12.60 -3.48 5.62
N GLY A 87 13.43 -2.53 5.17
CA GLY A 87 13.18 -1.09 5.38
C GLY A 87 11.82 -0.68 4.80
N LYS A 88 11.42 0.59 4.84
CA LYS A 88 10.08 0.97 4.33
C LYS A 88 9.99 0.80 2.80
N PRO A 89 8.88 0.29 2.23
CA PRO A 89 8.71 0.24 0.77
C PRO A 89 8.87 1.64 0.17
N LYS A 90 9.63 1.73 -0.92
CA LYS A 90 9.88 3.00 -1.62
C LYS A 90 8.63 3.39 -2.42
N GLY A 91 8.00 4.50 -2.04
CA GLY A 91 6.88 5.11 -2.77
C GLY A 91 5.48 4.79 -2.19
N PRO A 92 4.50 5.71 -2.33
CA PRO A 92 3.19 5.60 -1.71
C PRO A 92 2.35 4.43 -2.27
N VAL A 93 2.50 4.12 -3.56
CA VAL A 93 1.77 3.03 -4.22
C VAL A 93 2.28 1.67 -3.73
N SER A 94 3.61 1.49 -3.66
CA SER A 94 4.23 0.27 -3.16
C SER A 94 3.86 0.00 -1.70
N ARG A 95 3.79 1.04 -0.85
CA ARG A 95 3.30 0.89 0.53
C ARG A 95 1.85 0.44 0.57
N ARG A 96 0.96 1.06 -0.21
CA ARG A 96 -0.45 0.64 -0.30
C ARG A 96 -0.59 -0.80 -0.78
N ILE A 97 0.19 -1.22 -1.78
CA ILE A 97 0.19 -2.61 -2.25
C ILE A 97 0.59 -3.57 -1.13
N VAL A 98 1.68 -3.27 -0.41
CA VAL A 98 2.13 -4.12 0.71
C VAL A 98 1.07 -4.18 1.80
N THR A 99 0.50 -3.03 2.19
CA THR A 99 -0.57 -3.00 3.20
C THR A 99 -1.78 -3.80 2.77
N LEU A 100 -2.26 -3.64 1.53
CA LEU A 100 -3.44 -4.33 1.02
C LEU A 100 -3.24 -5.85 0.93
N VAL A 101 -2.08 -6.28 0.45
CA VAL A 101 -1.77 -7.71 0.29
C VAL A 101 -1.42 -8.36 1.63
N ALA A 102 -0.79 -7.63 2.55
CA ALA A 102 -0.50 -8.13 3.90
C ALA A 102 -1.75 -8.16 4.80
N SER A 103 -2.71 -7.25 4.60
CA SER A 103 -3.99 -7.28 5.31
C SER A 103 -4.99 -8.30 4.74
N ALA A 104 -4.66 -8.93 3.62
CA ALA A 104 -5.52 -9.93 3.01
C ALA A 104 -5.19 -11.32 3.60
N ASP A 105 -6.19 -11.97 4.21
CA ASP A 105 -6.08 -13.34 4.73
C ASP A 105 -5.90 -14.41 3.64
N ARG A 106 -5.85 -13.99 2.37
CA ARG A 106 -5.75 -14.88 1.20
C ARG A 106 -4.76 -14.35 0.17
N PRO A 107 -4.12 -15.24 -0.60
CA PRO A 107 -3.31 -14.84 -1.75
C PRO A 107 -4.14 -14.00 -2.74
N MET A 108 -3.56 -12.88 -3.19
CA MET A 108 -4.22 -11.96 -4.13
C MET A 108 -3.55 -12.00 -5.50
N ARG A 109 -4.37 -11.94 -6.57
CA ARG A 109 -3.88 -11.77 -7.94
C ARG A 109 -3.58 -10.31 -8.24
N ALA A 110 -2.66 -10.06 -9.17
CA ALA A 110 -2.32 -8.69 -9.59
C ALA A 110 -3.53 -7.86 -10.04
N ARG A 111 -4.54 -8.49 -10.65
CA ARG A 111 -5.81 -7.84 -11.02
C ARG A 111 -6.60 -7.40 -9.78
N GLU A 112 -6.71 -8.26 -8.78
CA GLU A 112 -7.41 -7.97 -7.52
C GLU A 112 -6.71 -6.88 -6.73
N VAL A 113 -5.37 -6.89 -6.69
CA VAL A 113 -4.58 -5.80 -6.09
C VAL A 113 -4.86 -4.48 -6.81
N THR A 114 -4.96 -4.50 -8.14
CA THR A 114 -5.26 -3.30 -8.93
C THR A 114 -6.67 -2.76 -8.64
N ILE A 115 -7.64 -3.66 -8.46
CA ILE A 115 -9.01 -3.30 -8.06
C ILE A 115 -9.04 -2.73 -6.64
N ALA A 116 -8.34 -3.37 -5.70
CA ALA A 116 -8.22 -2.93 -4.31
C ALA A 116 -7.54 -1.56 -4.17
N LEU A 117 -6.68 -1.18 -5.12
CA LEU A 117 -6.12 0.17 -5.24
C LEU A 117 -7.15 1.23 -5.72
N GLY A 118 -8.40 0.85 -5.96
CA GLY A 118 -9.50 1.74 -6.32
C GLY A 118 -9.79 1.81 -7.83
N ARG A 119 -9.21 0.94 -8.65
CA ARG A 119 -9.45 0.91 -10.11
C ARG A 119 -10.53 -0.10 -10.44
N LYS A 120 -11.76 0.36 -10.66
CA LYS A 120 -12.94 -0.51 -10.90
C LYS A 120 -12.81 -1.35 -12.18
N ASP A 121 -12.17 -0.81 -13.23
CA ASP A 121 -11.93 -1.52 -14.51
C ASP A 121 -10.46 -1.37 -14.96
N PRO A 122 -9.55 -2.20 -14.42
CA PRO A 122 -8.13 -2.05 -14.74
C PRO A 122 -7.82 -2.54 -16.15
N THR A 123 -7.17 -1.69 -16.95
CA THR A 123 -6.68 -2.07 -18.28
C THR A 123 -5.55 -3.10 -18.17
N ARG A 124 -5.32 -3.89 -19.24
CA ARG A 124 -4.24 -4.90 -19.29
C ARG A 124 -2.87 -4.30 -18.91
N SER A 125 -2.58 -3.09 -19.38
CA SER A 125 -1.35 -2.35 -19.06
C SER A 125 -1.23 -2.05 -17.55
N GLN A 126 -2.34 -1.66 -16.90
CA GLN A 126 -2.36 -1.38 -15.46
C GLN A 126 -2.17 -2.64 -14.63
N VAL A 127 -2.79 -3.76 -15.03
CA VAL A 127 -2.60 -5.05 -14.35
C VAL A 127 -1.14 -5.51 -14.46
N GLU A 128 -0.51 -5.35 -15.63
CA GLU A 128 0.90 -5.69 -15.81
C GLU A 128 1.84 -4.76 -15.04
N ALA A 129 1.54 -3.46 -14.95
CA ALA A 129 2.28 -2.52 -14.13
C ALA A 129 2.21 -2.92 -12.64
N THR A 130 1.04 -3.26 -12.13
CA THR A 130 0.85 -3.76 -10.75
C THR A 130 1.57 -5.09 -10.55
N ARG A 131 1.51 -6.01 -11.52
CA ARG A 131 2.23 -7.30 -11.48
C ARG A 131 3.74 -7.09 -11.37
N ARG A 132 4.31 -6.18 -12.17
CA ARG A 132 5.74 -5.82 -12.08
C ARG A 132 6.08 -5.23 -10.71
N ALA A 133 5.22 -4.37 -10.17
CA ALA A 133 5.39 -3.80 -8.83
C ALA A 133 5.37 -4.88 -7.73
N CYS A 134 4.43 -5.81 -7.78
CA CYS A 134 4.33 -6.92 -6.83
C CYS A 134 5.54 -7.86 -6.90
N ARG A 135 6.03 -8.19 -8.11
CA ARG A 135 7.27 -8.98 -8.28
C ARG A 135 8.49 -8.26 -7.70
N LYS A 136 8.61 -6.95 -7.94
CA LYS A 136 9.69 -6.14 -7.37
C LYS A 136 9.64 -6.15 -5.84
N LEU A 137 8.43 -5.99 -5.28
CA LEU A 137 8.21 -6.05 -3.83
C LEU A 137 8.54 -7.42 -3.24
N ALA A 138 8.20 -8.50 -3.95
CA ALA A 138 8.56 -9.85 -3.56
C ALA A 138 10.06 -10.11 -3.60
N GLY A 139 10.75 -9.66 -4.66
CA GLY A 139 12.21 -9.71 -4.74
C GLY A 139 12.93 -8.90 -3.66
N SER A 140 12.27 -7.89 -3.09
CA SER A 140 12.77 -7.12 -1.94
C SER A 140 12.27 -7.59 -0.57
N GLY A 141 11.56 -8.73 -0.50
CA GLY A 141 11.16 -9.35 0.76
C GLY A 141 9.92 -8.76 1.44
N PHE A 142 9.17 -7.86 0.78
CA PHE A 142 7.93 -7.30 1.34
C PHE A 142 6.70 -8.17 1.11
N LEU A 143 6.76 -9.06 0.12
CA LEU A 143 5.68 -9.95 -0.28
C LEU A 143 6.27 -11.31 -0.63
N LYS A 144 5.45 -12.36 -0.59
CA LYS A 144 5.82 -13.69 -1.09
C LYS A 144 5.05 -13.92 -2.39
N ALA A 145 5.76 -14.24 -3.46
CA ALA A 145 5.16 -14.65 -4.72
C ALA A 145 4.91 -16.16 -4.69
N LEU A 146 3.68 -16.59 -4.95
CA LEU A 146 3.33 -17.99 -5.12
C LEU A 146 3.55 -18.39 -6.59
N ALA A 147 3.85 -19.68 -6.82
CA ALA A 147 4.03 -20.24 -8.16
C ALA A 147 2.78 -20.07 -9.06
N SER A 148 1.60 -19.91 -8.47
CA SER A 148 0.33 -19.62 -9.14
C SER A 148 0.22 -18.21 -9.74
N GLY A 149 1.21 -17.33 -9.51
CA GLY A 149 1.15 -15.92 -9.91
C GLY A 149 0.34 -15.03 -8.95
N GLU A 150 0.08 -15.54 -7.75
CA GLU A 150 -0.54 -14.83 -6.63
C GLU A 150 0.52 -14.27 -5.68
N PHE A 151 0.14 -13.24 -4.93
CA PHE A 151 1.00 -12.57 -3.96
C PHE A 151 0.35 -12.62 -2.59
N THR A 152 1.14 -12.91 -1.56
CA THR A 152 0.71 -12.88 -0.17
C THR A 152 1.66 -12.02 0.66
N GLY A 153 1.20 -11.59 1.84
CA GLY A 153 2.02 -10.90 2.82
C GLY A 153 3.25 -11.70 3.24
N PRO A 154 4.26 -11.05 3.85
CA PRO A 154 5.34 -11.78 4.50
C PRO A 154 4.73 -12.54 5.68
N GLU A 155 5.01 -13.83 5.75
CA GLU A 155 4.47 -14.79 6.73
C GLU A 155 4.43 -14.20 8.16
N GLY A 156 3.24 -14.04 8.74
CA GLY A 156 3.07 -13.64 10.15
C GLY A 156 2.47 -12.25 10.44
N ALA A 157 1.54 -11.73 9.63
CA ALA A 157 0.67 -10.63 10.03
C ALA A 157 -0.76 -11.14 10.27
N ALA A 158 -0.91 -11.98 11.30
CA ALA A 158 -2.20 -12.28 11.93
C ALA A 158 -2.36 -11.39 13.17
#